data_AF-A0A851IK05-F1
#
_entry.id   AF-A0A851IK05-F1
#
_cell.length_a   1.000
_cell.length_b   1.000
_cell.length_c   1.000
_cell.angle_alpha   90.00
_cell.angle_beta   90.00
_cell.angle_gamma   90.00
#
_symmetry.space_group_name_H-M   'P 1'
#
loop_
_entity.id
_entity.type
_entity.pdbx_description
1 polymer ?
#
loop_
_entity_poly.entity_id
_entity_poly.type
_entity_poly.pdbx_seq_one_letter_code
_entity_poly.pdbx_strand_id
1 'polypeptide(L)'
;MKNLKLTVSAMMVIMSISGMSASFRFFKKKNNDNNKPAATVPAPAKVTSANPASQFCVDKGGKSITVKSGKGDYGVCMLKDGTAMEEWEYYRQNHTARDAEAAVIGMPNPASKFCVDKGGKSVTEKDKNGNERGVCRFNNGTKVDEWDYYRENN
;
A
#
# COMPACT_ATOMS: atom_id res chain seq x y z
N MET A 1 40.96 50.30 -21.75
CA MET A 1 40.35 51.65 -21.65
C MET A 1 38.95 51.50 -21.07
N LYS A 2 38.73 52.09 -19.89
CA LYS A 2 37.49 52.74 -19.38
C LYS A 2 36.20 51.86 -19.27
N ASN A 3 35.84 51.40 -18.06
CA ASN A 3 34.93 52.02 -17.05
C ASN A 3 33.44 51.68 -17.32
N LEU A 4 32.75 50.87 -16.50
CA LEU A 4 32.23 51.08 -15.13
C LEU A 4 30.85 51.79 -15.10
N LYS A 5 29.86 51.12 -14.47
CA LYS A 5 28.68 51.58 -13.66
C LYS A 5 27.57 50.53 -13.81
N LEU A 6 27.19 49.66 -12.86
CA LEU A 6 26.97 49.78 -11.41
C LEU A 6 25.82 50.74 -11.06
N THR A 7 24.59 50.21 -11.02
CA THR A 7 23.47 50.81 -10.29
C THR A 7 22.60 49.70 -9.68
N VAL A 8 23.06 49.18 -8.54
CA VAL A 8 22.21 48.57 -7.52
C VAL A 8 21.36 49.71 -6.95
N SER A 9 20.07 49.73 -7.25
CA SER A 9 19.14 50.71 -6.67
C SER A 9 18.59 50.15 -5.37
N ALA A 10 19.29 50.44 -4.28
CA ALA A 10 18.72 50.43 -2.95
C ALA A 10 18.10 51.81 -2.70
N MET A 11 16.77 51.89 -2.56
CA MET A 11 16.12 53.04 -1.95
C MET A 11 15.28 52.56 -0.77
N MET A 12 15.72 53.01 0.39
CA MET A 12 15.02 52.97 1.67
C MET A 12 13.64 53.61 1.55
N VAL A 13 12.61 52.96 2.09
CA VAL A 13 11.38 53.63 2.50
C VAL A 13 11.05 53.26 3.95
N ILE A 14 11.46 54.17 4.84
CA ILE A 14 10.73 54.72 5.98
C ILE A 14 10.18 53.72 7.02
N MET A 15 10.87 53.66 8.15
CA MET A 15 10.35 53.26 9.45
C MET A 15 9.05 54.01 9.77
N SER A 16 7.93 53.30 9.82
CA SER A 16 6.68 53.78 10.40
C SER A 16 6.45 53.03 11.71
N ILE A 17 6.92 53.63 12.81
CA ILE A 17 6.55 53.24 14.17
C ILE A 17 5.11 53.72 14.38
N SER A 18 4.18 52.78 14.49
CA SER A 18 2.87 53.03 15.09
C SER A 18 2.59 51.84 15.99
N GLY A 19 2.61 52.11 17.29
CA GLY A 19 2.44 51.12 18.33
C GLY A 19 1.05 50.49 18.32
N MET A 20 1.02 49.20 18.62
CA MET A 20 -0.17 48.54 19.16
C MET A 20 0.21 48.00 20.53
N SER A 21 0.03 48.84 21.55
CA SER A 21 -0.18 48.39 22.91
C SER A 21 -1.59 47.80 22.99
N ALA A 22 -1.71 46.49 23.20
CA ALA A 22 -2.55 45.90 24.26
C ALA A 22 -2.69 44.39 24.09
N SER A 23 -2.59 43.72 25.24
CA SER A 23 -3.11 42.37 25.52
C SER A 23 -2.22 41.19 25.10
N PHE A 24 -1.13 41.00 25.85
CA PHE A 24 -0.73 39.64 26.22
C PHE A 24 -1.90 38.99 26.96
N ARG A 25 -2.74 38.25 26.25
CA ARG A 25 -3.59 37.26 26.91
C ARG A 25 -2.64 36.21 27.46
N PHE A 26 -2.38 36.28 28.77
CA PHE A 26 -1.89 35.17 29.55
C PHE A 26 -2.84 33.99 29.33
N PHE A 27 -2.52 33.12 28.35
CA PHE A 27 -3.01 31.76 28.38
C PHE A 27 -2.28 31.07 29.51
N LYS A 28 -2.87 31.22 30.70
CA LYS A 28 -2.70 30.36 31.86
C LYS A 28 -2.67 28.92 31.34
N LYS A 29 -1.47 28.34 31.21
CA LYS A 29 -1.27 26.91 31.01
C LYS A 29 -1.85 26.25 32.25
N LYS A 30 -3.13 25.90 32.15
CA LYS A 30 -3.84 25.12 33.14
C LYS A 30 -3.27 23.72 33.00
N ASN A 31 -2.31 23.39 33.86
CA ASN A 31 -1.99 22.01 34.17
C ASN A 31 -3.31 21.36 34.59
N ASN A 32 -3.78 20.46 33.74
CA ASN A 32 -4.99 19.71 33.98
C ASN A 32 -4.54 18.26 34.11
N ASP A 33 -4.09 17.93 35.32
CA ASP A 33 -3.85 16.57 35.77
C ASP A 33 -5.22 15.88 35.88
N ASN A 34 -5.78 15.49 34.73
CA ASN A 34 -6.89 14.57 34.69
C ASN A 34 -6.35 13.17 34.48
N ASN A 35 -6.05 12.55 35.61
CA ASN A 35 -6.22 11.11 35.76
C ASN A 35 -7.66 10.76 35.32
N LYS A 36 -7.79 10.31 34.07
CA LYS A 36 -9.00 9.71 33.51
C LYS A 36 -8.56 8.37 32.92
N PRO A 37 -9.21 7.26 33.32
CA PRO A 37 -8.59 5.95 33.40
C PRO A 37 -8.11 5.48 32.03
N ALA A 38 -6.91 4.89 32.02
CA ALA A 38 -6.48 4.00 30.97
C ALA A 38 -7.64 3.07 30.65
N ALA A 39 -8.17 3.17 29.43
CA ALA A 39 -9.08 2.17 28.94
C ALA A 39 -8.34 0.83 29.06
N THR A 40 -8.78 0.02 30.02
CA THR A 40 -8.42 -1.38 30.12
C THR A 40 -8.84 -1.99 28.80
N VAL A 41 -7.92 -2.06 27.84
CA VAL A 41 -8.13 -2.87 26.65
C VAL A 41 -8.20 -4.30 27.19
N PRO A 42 -9.34 -5.01 27.02
CA PRO A 42 -9.46 -6.37 27.49
C PRO A 42 -8.29 -7.19 26.95
N ALA A 43 -7.73 -8.06 27.79
CA ALA A 43 -6.68 -9.00 27.42
C ALA A 43 -7.03 -9.65 26.06
N PRO A 44 -6.06 -9.74 25.12
CA PRO A 44 -6.38 -10.10 23.75
C PRO A 44 -7.06 -11.46 23.73
N ALA A 45 -8.31 -11.47 23.27
CA ALA A 45 -8.95 -12.66 22.74
C ALA A 45 -7.95 -13.30 21.79
N LYS A 46 -7.71 -14.61 21.95
CA LYS A 46 -6.82 -15.39 21.07
C LYS A 46 -7.06 -14.98 19.62
N VAL A 47 -6.11 -14.23 19.06
CA VAL A 47 -6.11 -13.84 17.66
C VAL A 47 -5.79 -15.12 16.90
N THR A 48 -6.82 -15.78 16.38
CA THR A 48 -6.67 -17.01 15.58
C THR A 48 -6.27 -16.70 14.13
N SER A 49 -6.09 -15.42 13.79
CA SER A 49 -5.55 -14.95 12.52
C SER A 49 -4.08 -14.58 12.74
N ALA A 50 -3.15 -15.19 12.00
CA ALA A 50 -1.76 -14.74 12.02
C ALA A 50 -1.69 -13.24 11.68
N ASN A 51 -0.81 -12.49 12.34
CA ASN A 51 -0.58 -11.08 12.03
C ASN A 51 -0.09 -10.98 10.56
N PRO A 52 -0.80 -10.24 9.68
CA PRO A 52 -0.44 -10.14 8.27
C PRO A 52 1.00 -9.66 8.03
N ALA A 53 1.49 -8.71 8.84
CA ALA A 53 2.84 -8.19 8.70
C ALA A 53 3.91 -9.23 9.10
N SER A 54 3.64 -9.98 10.16
CA SER A 54 4.51 -11.08 10.61
C SER A 54 4.52 -12.23 9.59
N GLN A 55 3.36 -12.58 9.01
CA GLN A 55 3.27 -13.58 7.96
C GLN A 55 4.03 -13.14 6.71
N PHE A 56 3.83 -11.90 6.27
CA PHE A 56 4.54 -11.33 5.13
C PHE A 56 6.07 -11.34 5.33
N CYS A 57 6.54 -11.04 6.55
CA CYS A 57 7.96 -11.16 6.88
C CYS A 57 8.48 -12.59 6.62
N VAL A 58 7.76 -13.61 7.08
CA VAL A 58 8.12 -15.03 6.89
C VAL A 58 8.02 -15.45 5.43
N ASP A 59 6.99 -14.99 4.70
CA ASP A 59 6.79 -15.30 3.28
C ASP A 59 7.92 -14.71 2.41
N LYS A 60 8.46 -13.55 2.80
CA LYS A 60 9.67 -12.96 2.18
C LYS A 60 10.97 -13.60 2.66
N GLY A 61 10.89 -14.62 3.52
CA GLY A 61 12.01 -15.41 4.02
C GLY A 61 12.76 -14.76 5.19
N GLY A 62 12.16 -13.77 5.85
CA GLY A 62 12.64 -13.19 7.10
C GLY A 62 12.17 -13.95 8.35
N LYS A 63 12.65 -13.51 9.51
CA LYS A 63 12.23 -14.00 10.82
C LYS A 63 11.47 -12.91 11.57
N SER A 64 10.21 -13.21 11.91
CA SER A 64 9.38 -12.38 12.80
C SER A 64 9.86 -12.49 14.25
N ILE A 65 10.07 -11.35 14.91
CA ILE A 65 10.54 -11.27 16.30
C ILE A 65 9.68 -10.25 17.06
N THR A 66 9.13 -10.63 18.20
CA THR A 66 8.47 -9.69 19.12
C THR A 66 9.49 -9.05 20.05
N VAL A 67 9.57 -7.73 20.03
CA VAL A 67 10.45 -6.93 20.89
C VAL A 67 9.63 -6.26 21.98
N LYS A 68 10.05 -6.43 23.23
CA LYS A 68 9.39 -5.81 24.39
C LYS A 68 9.82 -4.36 24.55
N SER A 69 8.86 -3.48 24.84
CA SER A 69 9.17 -2.08 25.17
C SER A 69 8.30 -1.56 26.32
N GLY A 70 8.76 -0.51 26.98
CA GLY A 70 7.98 0.16 28.02
C GLY A 70 6.68 0.80 27.54
N LYS A 71 6.46 0.90 26.22
CA LYS A 71 5.24 1.45 25.58
C LYS A 71 4.36 0.35 24.96
N GLY A 72 4.71 -0.92 25.14
CA GLY A 72 4.08 -2.08 24.51
C GLY A 72 5.03 -2.84 23.59
N ASP A 73 4.70 -4.10 23.33
CA ASP A 73 5.51 -4.98 22.49
C ASP A 73 5.23 -4.67 21.00
N TYR A 74 6.26 -4.78 20.16
CA TYR A 74 6.16 -4.54 18.72
C TYR A 74 6.89 -5.64 17.92
N GLY A 75 6.53 -5.79 16.64
CA GLY A 75 7.12 -6.79 15.74
C GLY A 75 8.29 -6.22 14.95
N VAL A 76 9.36 -7.00 14.82
CA VAL A 76 10.52 -6.72 13.95
C VAL A 76 10.72 -7.88 12.99
N CYS A 77 10.85 -7.55 11.70
CA CYS A 77 11.26 -8.49 10.67
C CYS A 77 12.79 -8.45 10.53
N MET A 78 13.44 -9.60 10.75
CA MET A 78 14.87 -9.79 10.50
C MET A 78 15.05 -10.50 9.15
N LEU A 79 15.58 -9.78 8.17
CA LEU A 79 15.81 -10.23 6.80
C LEU A 79 17.09 -11.08 6.70
N LYS A 80 17.25 -11.81 5.59
CA LYS A 80 18.38 -12.74 5.35
C LYS A 80 19.74 -12.04 5.24
N ASP A 81 19.75 -10.78 4.83
CA ASP A 81 20.93 -9.92 4.78
C ASP A 81 21.33 -9.38 6.16
N GLY A 82 20.59 -9.73 7.22
CA GLY A 82 20.80 -9.25 8.58
C GLY A 82 20.11 -7.92 8.88
N THR A 83 19.44 -7.30 7.91
CA THR A 83 18.67 -6.07 8.11
C THR A 83 17.48 -6.34 9.02
N ALA A 84 17.25 -5.49 10.01
CA ALA A 84 16.11 -5.57 10.91
C ALA A 84 15.26 -4.30 10.82
N MET A 85 13.95 -4.46 10.62
CA MET A 85 13.00 -3.35 10.49
C MET A 85 11.64 -3.72 11.07
N GLU A 86 10.83 -2.72 11.44
CA GLU A 86 9.49 -2.95 12.00
C GLU A 86 8.58 -3.64 10.96
N GLU A 87 7.81 -4.64 11.40
CA GLU A 87 7.07 -5.52 10.48
C GLU A 87 6.01 -4.79 9.67
N TRP A 88 5.26 -3.87 10.28
CA TRP A 88 4.23 -3.12 9.56
C TRP A 88 4.82 -2.09 8.60
N GLU A 89 5.97 -1.50 8.94
CA GLU A 89 6.74 -0.67 8.03
C GLU A 89 7.23 -1.47 6.82
N TYR A 90 7.82 -2.64 7.04
CA TYR A 90 8.23 -3.53 5.95
C TYR A 90 7.06 -3.93 5.06
N TYR A 91 5.94 -4.34 5.67
CA TYR A 91 4.72 -4.71 4.97
C TYR A 91 4.22 -3.58 4.07
N ARG A 92 4.03 -2.37 4.60
CA ARG A 92 3.50 -1.24 3.79
C ARG A 92 4.43 -0.81 2.67
N GLN A 93 5.74 -0.90 2.87
CA GLN A 93 6.72 -0.54 1.84
C GLN A 93 6.80 -1.57 0.72
N ASN A 94 6.57 -2.85 1.02
CA ASN A 94 6.82 -3.98 0.11
C ASN A 94 5.54 -4.71 -0.32
N HIS A 95 4.39 -4.27 0.16
CA HIS A 95 3.08 -4.77 -0.24
C HIS A 95 2.28 -3.64 -0.88
N THR A 96 2.66 -3.33 -2.12
CA THR A 96 2.07 -2.24 -2.89
C THR A 96 0.92 -2.73 -3.76
N ALA A 97 0.13 -1.79 -4.28
CA ALA A 97 -0.89 -2.10 -5.28
C ALA A 97 -0.31 -2.78 -6.53
N ARG A 98 0.95 -2.50 -6.88
CA ARG A 98 1.63 -3.18 -8.00
C ARG A 98 1.93 -4.64 -7.69
N ASP A 99 2.29 -4.96 -6.44
CA ASP A 99 2.48 -6.35 -6.01
C ASP A 99 1.15 -7.11 -6.03
N ALA A 100 0.06 -6.44 -5.65
CA ALA A 100 -1.29 -6.98 -5.76
C ALA A 100 -1.71 -7.19 -7.23
N GLU A 101 -1.43 -6.22 -8.11
CA GLU A 101 -1.69 -6.34 -9.55
C GLU A 101 -0.89 -7.49 -10.19
N ALA A 102 0.39 -7.63 -9.83
CA ALA A 102 1.22 -8.75 -10.27
C ALA A 102 0.65 -10.11 -9.82
N ALA A 103 0.09 -10.18 -8.60
CA ALA A 103 -0.58 -11.39 -8.12
C ALA A 103 -1.84 -11.73 -8.94
N VAL A 104 -2.56 -10.71 -9.43
CA VAL A 104 -3.74 -10.91 -10.30
C VAL A 104 -3.32 -11.40 -11.68
N ILE A 105 -2.25 -10.87 -12.27
CA ILE A 105 -1.74 -11.32 -13.60
C ILE A 105 -1.29 -12.78 -13.56
N GLY A 106 -0.73 -13.24 -12.43
CA GLY A 106 -0.29 -14.63 -12.25
C GLY A 106 -1.44 -15.63 -12.04
N MET A 107 -2.66 -15.16 -11.74
CA MET A 107 -3.82 -16.04 -11.56
C MET A 107 -4.39 -16.41 -12.93
N PRO A 108 -4.47 -17.71 -13.29
CA PRO A 108 -5.02 -18.10 -14.59
C PRO A 108 -6.51 -17.73 -14.67
N ASN A 109 -6.93 -17.24 -15.83
CA ASN A 109 -8.35 -17.02 -16.11
C ASN A 109 -9.11 -18.36 -15.97
N PRO A 110 -10.12 -18.47 -15.07
CA PRO A 110 -10.87 -19.71 -14.85
C PRO A 110 -11.46 -20.30 -16.13
N ALA A 111 -12.02 -19.48 -17.03
CA ALA A 111 -12.62 -19.94 -18.27
C ALA A 111 -11.57 -20.47 -19.26
N SER A 112 -10.44 -19.77 -19.39
CA SER A 112 -9.33 -20.19 -20.23
C SER A 112 -8.68 -21.48 -19.70
N LYS A 113 -8.51 -21.60 -18.38
CA LYS A 113 -8.05 -22.84 -17.73
C LYS A 113 -9.00 -23.99 -18.01
N PHE A 114 -10.30 -23.78 -17.82
CA PHE A 114 -11.31 -24.80 -18.09
C PHE A 114 -11.30 -25.25 -19.56
N CYS A 115 -11.17 -24.32 -20.50
CA CYS A 115 -11.02 -24.65 -21.92
C CYS A 115 -9.83 -25.59 -22.17
N VAL A 116 -8.65 -25.26 -21.63
CA VAL A 116 -7.44 -26.08 -21.78
C VAL A 116 -7.60 -27.44 -21.10
N ASP A 117 -8.18 -27.47 -19.89
CA ASP A 117 -8.43 -28.71 -19.14
C ASP A 117 -9.41 -29.65 -19.89
N LYS A 118 -10.31 -29.11 -20.72
CA LYS A 118 -11.22 -29.86 -21.61
C LYS A 118 -10.60 -30.23 -22.96
N GLY A 119 -9.30 -29.99 -23.14
CA GLY A 119 -8.56 -30.34 -24.36
C GLY A 119 -8.70 -29.31 -25.49
N GLY A 120 -9.24 -28.13 -25.20
CA GLY A 120 -9.27 -27.00 -26.12
C GLY A 120 -8.00 -26.14 -26.05
N LYS A 121 -7.92 -25.16 -26.95
CA LYS A 121 -6.94 -24.07 -26.91
C LYS A 121 -7.67 -22.76 -26.65
N SER A 122 -7.32 -22.08 -25.58
CA SER A 122 -7.81 -20.75 -25.28
C SER A 122 -7.14 -19.73 -26.19
N VAL A 123 -7.94 -18.88 -26.86
CA VAL A 123 -7.43 -17.80 -27.72
C VAL A 123 -8.28 -16.55 -27.58
N THR A 124 -7.65 -15.39 -27.71
CA THR A 124 -8.37 -14.11 -27.82
C THR A 124 -8.72 -13.85 -29.28
N GLU A 125 -10.00 -13.61 -29.56
CA GLU A 125 -10.49 -13.18 -30.87
C GLU A 125 -11.13 -11.79 -30.77
N LYS A 126 -10.96 -10.97 -31.81
CA LYS A 126 -11.64 -9.67 -31.93
C LYS A 126 -12.91 -9.81 -32.76
N ASP A 127 -14.00 -9.21 -32.30
CA ASP A 127 -15.22 -9.07 -33.09
C ASP A 127 -15.10 -7.96 -34.14
N LYS A 128 -16.16 -7.78 -34.96
CA LYS A 128 -16.23 -6.77 -36.01
C LYS A 128 -16.13 -5.33 -35.49
N ASN A 129 -16.42 -5.13 -34.21
CA ASN A 129 -16.38 -3.84 -33.53
C ASN A 129 -15.04 -3.63 -32.81
N GLY A 130 -14.13 -4.61 -32.87
CA GLY A 130 -12.83 -4.59 -32.23
C GLY A 130 -12.83 -5.08 -30.77
N ASN A 131 -13.96 -5.57 -30.25
CA ASN A 131 -14.02 -6.08 -28.88
C ASN A 131 -13.31 -7.43 -28.80
N GLU A 132 -12.45 -7.61 -27.79
CA GLU A 132 -11.75 -8.86 -27.52
C GLU A 132 -12.63 -9.81 -26.70
N ARG A 133 -12.67 -11.09 -27.10
CA ARG A 133 -13.33 -12.17 -26.35
C ARG A 133 -12.45 -13.42 -26.34
N GLY A 134 -12.51 -14.19 -25.26
CA GLY A 134 -11.88 -15.51 -25.16
C GLY A 134 -12.71 -16.57 -25.89
N VAL A 135 -12.06 -17.36 -26.74
CA VAL A 135 -12.68 -18.42 -27.53
C VAL A 135 -11.92 -19.73 -27.31
N CYS A 136 -12.66 -20.77 -26.91
CA CYS A 136 -12.13 -22.11 -26.78
C CYS A 136 -12.18 -22.82 -28.14
N ARG A 137 -11.01 -23.19 -28.68
CA ARG A 137 -10.88 -23.89 -29.96
C ARG A 137 -10.49 -25.35 -29.77
N PHE A 138 -11.29 -26.28 -30.29
CA PHE A 138 -11.02 -27.72 -30.25
C PHE A 138 -10.37 -28.20 -31.55
N ASN A 139 -9.67 -29.34 -31.50
CA ASN A 139 -8.97 -29.91 -32.67
C ASN A 139 -9.93 -30.37 -33.78
N ASN A 140 -11.19 -30.64 -33.44
CA ASN A 140 -12.25 -30.95 -34.42
C ASN A 140 -12.79 -29.71 -35.15
N GLY A 141 -12.27 -28.52 -34.85
CA GLY A 141 -12.69 -27.25 -35.44
C GLY A 141 -13.81 -26.52 -34.68
N THR A 142 -14.40 -27.12 -33.64
CA THR A 142 -15.41 -26.47 -32.80
C THR A 142 -14.82 -25.25 -32.10
N LYS A 143 -15.58 -24.15 -32.09
CA LYS A 143 -15.26 -22.91 -31.39
C LYS A 143 -16.44 -22.47 -30.53
N VAL A 144 -16.18 -22.16 -29.27
CA VAL A 144 -17.19 -21.67 -28.31
C VAL A 144 -16.61 -20.51 -27.50
N ASP A 145 -17.45 -19.57 -27.07
CA ASP A 145 -17.01 -18.55 -26.10
C ASP A 145 -16.56 -19.23 -24.80
N GLU A 146 -15.41 -18.85 -24.26
CA GLU A 146 -14.83 -19.53 -23.09
C GLU A 146 -15.68 -19.39 -21.84
N TRP A 147 -16.30 -18.23 -21.66
CA TRP A 147 -17.09 -17.94 -20.47
C TRP A 147 -18.47 -18.59 -20.54
N ASP A 148 -19.09 -18.63 -21.73
CA ASP A 148 -20.30 -19.41 -21.94
C ASP A 148 -20.03 -20.89 -21.70
N TYR A 149 -18.96 -21.43 -22.30
CA TYR A 149 -18.57 -22.83 -22.11
C TYR A 149 -18.28 -23.15 -20.63
N TYR A 150 -17.57 -22.28 -19.92
CA TYR A 150 -17.30 -22.45 -18.49
C TYR A 150 -18.58 -22.51 -17.64
N ARG A 151 -19.53 -21.59 -17.88
CA ARG A 151 -20.78 -21.49 -17.10
C ARG A 151 -21.78 -22.59 -17.41
N GLU A 152 -21.79 -23.10 -18.64
CA GLU A 152 -22.68 -24.20 -19.02
C GLU A 152 -22.20 -25.56 -18.47
N ASN A 153 -20.95 -25.65 -18.03
CA ASN A 153 -20.29 -26.92 -17.71
C ASN A 153 -19.61 -26.96 -16.32
N ASN A 154 -19.87 -25.98 -15.45
CA ASN A 154 -19.53 -25.97 -14.01
C ASN A 154 -20.72 -25.51 -13.17
#